data_AF-A0A0J7JXV4-F1
#
_entry.id   AF-A0A0J7JXV4-F1
#
_cell.length_a   1.000
_cell.length_b   1.000
_cell.length_c   1.000
_cell.angle_alpha   90.00
_cell.angle_beta   90.00
_cell.angle_gamma   90.00
#
_symmetry.space_group_name_H-M   'P 1'
#
loop_
_entity.id
_entity.type
_entity.pdbx_description
1 polymer ?
#
loop_
_entity_poly.entity_id
_entity_poly.type
_entity_poly.pdbx_seq_one_letter_code
_entity_poly.pdbx_strand_id
1 'polypeptide(L)' 'MFGKMRVKLGPVAEKRFYALRQRFGKERRKVAQSMPSSGAGVDRPTYISTWVLYKDLTFLEDIIKPRK' A
#
# COMPACT_ATOMS: atom_id res chain seq x y z
N MET A 1 27.86 2.22 -14.04
CA MET A 1 27.24 2.81 -12.83
C MET A 1 26.08 3.68 -13.27
N PHE A 2 24.84 3.20 -13.17
CA PHE A 2 23.67 4.03 -13.48
C PHE A 2 23.36 4.92 -12.28
N GLY A 3 23.67 6.21 -12.42
CA GLY A 3 23.32 7.23 -11.43
C GLY A 3 21.81 7.21 -11.19
N LYS A 4 21.42 7.12 -9.92
CA LYS A 4 20.03 7.29 -9.47
C LYS A 4 19.55 8.68 -9.88
N MET A 5 18.88 8.80 -11.02
CA MET A 5 18.06 9.97 -11.33
C MET A 5 16.90 10.00 -10.34
N ARG A 6 17.08 10.76 -9.25
CA ARG A 6 15.99 11.13 -8.37
C ARG A 6 15.18 12.19 -9.09
N VAL A 7 14.04 11.81 -9.66
CA VAL A 7 13.01 12.77 -10.06
C VAL A 7 12.61 13.51 -8.79
N LYS A 8 13.03 14.76 -8.64
CA LYS A 8 12.56 15.63 -7.56
C LYS A 8 11.13 16.03 -7.90
N LEU A 9 10.16 15.36 -7.27
CA LEU A 9 8.80 15.86 -7.24
C LEU A 9 8.81 17.24 -6.58
N GLY A 10 8.08 18.22 -7.12
CA GLY A 10 7.89 19.50 -6.44
C GLY A 10 7.28 19.28 -5.04
N PRO A 11 7.48 20.18 -4.07
CA PRO A 11 7.11 19.98 -2.67
C PRO A 11 5.62 19.64 -2.47
N VAL A 12 4.74 20.16 -3.33
CA VAL A 12 3.31 19.84 -3.33
C VAL A 12 3.05 18.39 -3.75
N ALA A 13 3.72 17.93 -4.80
CA ALA A 13 3.56 16.58 -5.33
C ALA A 13 4.13 15.54 -4.35
N GLU A 14 5.26 15.83 -3.71
CA GLU A 14 5.84 14.97 -2.67
C GLU A 14 4.88 14.81 -1.49
N LYS A 15 4.30 15.91 -0.98
CA LYS A 15 3.34 15.88 0.12
C LYS A 15 2.08 15.06 -0.23
N ARG A 16 1.56 15.23 -1.44
CA ARG A 16 0.40 14.46 -1.92
C ARG A 16 0.72 12.98 -2.05
N PHE A 17 1.87 12.64 -2.63
CA PHE A 17 2.31 11.26 -2.77
C PHE A 17 2.55 10.60 -1.40
N TYR A 18 3.13 11.32 -0.46
CA TYR A 18 3.28 10.86 0.92
C TYR A 18 1.93 10.54 1.57
N ALA A 19 0.92 11.40 1.41
CA ALA A 19 -0.42 11.15 1.93
C ALA A 19 -1.08 9.91 1.30
N LEU A 20 -0.93 9.71 -0.02
CA LEU A 20 -1.40 8.51 -0.71
C LEU A 20 -0.75 7.24 -0.16
N ARG A 21 0.59 7.25 -0.02
CA ARG A 21 1.36 6.14 0.55
C ARG A 21 0.91 5.80 1.96
N GLN A 22 0.67 6.80 2.80
CA GLN A 22 0.18 6.62 4.17
C GLN A 22 -1.22 5.99 4.19
N ARG A 23 -2.15 6.48 3.36
CA ARG A 23 -3.51 5.93 3.28
C ARG A 23 -3.50 4.50 2.75
N PHE A 24 -2.73 4.22 1.71
CA PHE A 24 -2.56 2.87 1.19
C PHE A 24 -2.03 1.90 2.25
N GLY A 25 -1.00 2.29 3.00
CA GLY A 25 -0.49 1.46 4.10
C GLY A 25 -1.54 1.13 5.16
N LYS A 26 -2.44 2.06 5.47
CA LYS A 26 -3.57 1.83 6.39
C LYS A 26 -4.59 0.83 5.82
N GLU A 27 -4.99 1.02 4.57
CA GLU A 27 -5.94 0.12 3.90
C GLU A 27 -5.38 -1.29 3.75
N ARG A 28 -4.11 -1.41 3.35
CA ARG A 28 -3.42 -2.70 3.24
C ARG A 28 -3.38 -3.43 4.58
N ARG A 29 -3.12 -2.71 5.68
CA ARG A 29 -3.12 -3.31 7.02
C ARG A 29 -4.49 -3.90 7.38
N LYS A 30 -5.59 -3.21 7.05
CA LYS A 30 -6.95 -3.74 7.28
C LYS A 30 -7.20 -5.01 6.47
N VAL A 31 -6.85 -4.99 5.18
CA VAL A 31 -6.98 -6.17 4.30
C VAL A 31 -6.18 -7.34 4.87
N ALA A 32 -4.92 -7.12 5.23
CA ALA A 32 -4.05 -8.16 5.79
C ALA A 32 -4.57 -8.71 7.13
N GLN A 33 -5.07 -7.84 8.03
CA GLN A 33 -5.66 -8.27 9.30
C GLN A 33 -6.99 -9.02 9.14
N SER A 34 -7.69 -8.79 8.04
CA SER A 34 -8.93 -9.49 7.74
C SER A 34 -8.73 -10.82 7.03
N MET A 35 -7.48 -11.18 6.70
CA MET A 35 -7.17 -12.49 6.17
C MET A 35 -7.43 -13.52 7.27
N PRO A 36 -8.30 -14.51 7.02
CA PRO A 36 -8.51 -15.59 7.97
C PRO A 36 -7.22 -16.39 8.18
N SER A 37 -6.98 -16.83 9.41
CA SER A 37 -5.88 -17.74 9.73
C SER A 37 -6.05 -19.05 8.97
N SER A 38 -4.95 -19.60 8.47
CA SER A 38 -4.91 -20.89 7.77
C SER A 38 -5.70 -21.95 8.56
N GLY A 39 -6.78 -22.47 7.97
CA GLY A 39 -7.68 -23.45 8.58
C GLY A 39 -9.17 -23.07 8.54
N ALA A 40 -9.52 -21.81 8.28
CA ALA A 40 -10.92 -21.36 8.27
C ALA A 40 -11.68 -21.62 6.95
N GLY A 41 -11.09 -22.33 5.99
CA GLY A 41 -11.76 -22.74 4.74
C GLY A 41 -12.07 -21.61 3.74
N VAL A 42 -11.68 -20.36 4.03
CA VAL A 42 -11.88 -19.20 3.16
C VAL A 42 -10.53 -18.59 2.86
N ASP A 43 -10.10 -18.57 1.60
CA ASP A 43 -8.80 -18.02 1.19
C ASP A 43 -8.90 -16.54 0.77
N ARG A 44 -9.86 -15.82 1.35
CA ARG A 44 -10.19 -14.45 0.97
C ARG A 44 -10.30 -13.55 2.20
N PRO A 45 -9.83 -12.29 2.11
CA PRO A 45 -9.97 -11.35 3.20
C PRO A 45 -11.44 -11.03 3.45
N THR A 46 -11.84 -10.98 4.72
CA THR A 46 -13.18 -10.54 5.11
C THR A 46 -13.40 -9.05 4.83
N TYR A 47 -12.30 -8.27 4.74
CA TYR A 47 -12.33 -6.86 4.39
C TYR A 47 -11.81 -6.61 2.98
N ILE A 48 -12.62 -5.94 2.17
CA ILE A 48 -12.25 -5.45 0.84
C ILE A 48 -12.26 -3.92 0.90
N SER A 49 -11.13 -3.27 0.55
CA SER A 49 -11.07 -1.82 0.52
C SER A 49 -12.01 -1.26 -0.56
N THR A 50 -12.85 -0.30 -0.17
CA THR A 50 -13.72 0.45 -1.08
C THR A 50 -13.05 1.70 -1.64
N TRP A 51 -11.78 1.95 -1.27
CA TRP A 51 -11.07 3.12 -1.74
C TRP A 51 -10.66 2.94 -3.20
N VAL A 52 -11.13 3.84 -4.06
CA VAL A 52 -10.96 3.75 -5.53
C VAL A 52 -9.50 3.57 -5.97
N LEU A 53 -8.54 4.21 -5.27
CA LEU A 53 -7.12 4.14 -5.61
C LEU A 53 -6.40 2.91 -5.04
N TYR A 54 -7.08 2.05 -4.27
CA TYR A 54 -6.43 0.93 -3.61
C TYR A 54 -5.76 -0.02 -4.61
N LYS A 55 -6.49 -0.38 -5.68
CA LYS A 55 -5.98 -1.25 -6.75
C LYS A 55 -4.83 -0.60 -7.51
N ASP A 56 -4.97 0.68 -7.84
CA ASP A 56 -3.97 1.45 -8.60
C ASP A 56 -2.65 1.63 -7.83
N LEU A 57 -2.71 1.57 -6.50
CA LEU A 57 -1.56 1.74 -5.62
C LEU A 57 -0.96 0.41 -5.14
N THR A 58 -1.43 -0.74 -5.63
CA THR A 58 -0.88 -2.07 -5.27
C THR A 58 0.61 -2.21 -5.62
N PHE A 59 1.14 -1.47 -6.60
CA PHE A 59 2.58 -1.43 -6.87
C PHE A 59 3.43 -0.93 -5.67
N LEU A 60 2.81 -0.21 -4.73
CA LEU A 60 3.48 0.23 -3.50
C LEU A 60 3.72 -0.92 -2.52
N GLU A 61 3.13 -2.09 -2.74
CA GLU A 61 3.26 -3.23 -1.84
C GLU A 61 4.71 -3.70 -1.67
N ASP A 62 5.48 -3.68 -2.76
CA ASP A 62 6.89 -4.06 -2.78
C ASP A 62 7.80 -2.98 -2.18
N ILE A 63 7.31 -1.74 -2.16
CA ILE A 63 8.06 -0.55 -1.72
C ILE A 63 7.82 -0.29 -0.22
N ILE A 64 6.60 -0.51 0.26
CA ILE A 64 6.22 -0.32 1.66
C ILE A 64 6.40 -1.63 2.40
N LYS A 65 7.64 -1.87 2.85
CA LYS A 65 7.93 -2.97 3.74
C LYS A 65 7.35 -2.70 5.15
N PRO A 66 6.74 -3.69 5.80
CA PRO A 66 6.45 -3.61 7.23
C PRO A 66 7.74 -3.26 7.98
N ARG A 67 7.68 -2.32 8.92
CA ARG A 67 8.80 -2.13 9.85
C ARG A 67 8.82 -3.35 10.78
N LYS A 68 9.99 -4.00 10.88
CA LYS A 68 10.27 -5.09 11.81
C LYS A 68 10.13 -4.61 13.25
#